data_AF-A0A814NII8-F1
#
_entry.id   AF-A0A814NII8-F1
#
_cell.length_a   1.000
_cell.length_b   1.000
_cell.length_c   1.000
_cell.angle_alpha   90.00
_cell.angle_beta   90.00
_cell.angle_gamma   90.00
#
_symmetry.space_group_name_H-M   'P 1'
#
loop_
_entity.id
_entity.type
_entity.pdbx_description
1 polymer ?
#
loop_
_entity_poly.entity_id
_entity_poly.type
_entity_poly.pdbx_seq_one_letter_code
_entity_poly.pdbx_strand_id
1 'polypeptide(L)'
;MLDFPFYGFFHPPWFYIFFLIFRSIFIVQKVASTSGKRCTLSIEQKLEILGALKSKKSDDVTKYSNIGYSTVKKIRQNGEEIRKIALNNGNLNRKRKSPNKEIGEALITWFHQMRAQNATINGSLMLDKAKQLSITLGHQDFEPSRGWLEGFKSHHNIKFIKVSGERAAADQAGAENWINNVLPVVIEGYDLSDVFNADETGLYYKAAPSGTLAIAGSHHTGGKTPKDRVTVLFLCNSTGTEKKAYAIEKLKNPRCF
;
A
#
# COMPACT_ATOMS: atom_id res chain seq x y z
N MET A 1 -17.21 22.60 43.61
CA MET A 1 -18.26 22.27 42.63
C MET A 1 -18.14 23.30 41.53
N LEU A 2 -17.30 23.01 40.53
CA LEU A 2 -17.12 23.84 39.32
C LEU A 2 -16.88 22.85 38.17
N ASP A 3 -17.89 22.71 37.34
CA ASP A 3 -17.91 21.86 36.15
C ASP A 3 -17.16 22.53 35.00
N PHE A 4 -16.20 21.82 34.39
CA PHE A 4 -15.55 22.24 33.14
C PHE A 4 -15.87 21.21 32.04
N PRO A 5 -16.32 21.65 30.84
CA PRO A 5 -16.70 20.74 29.77
C PRO A 5 -15.48 20.18 29.03
N PHE A 6 -15.60 18.90 28.67
CA PHE A 6 -14.68 18.17 27.80
C PHE A 6 -14.64 18.80 26.39
N TYR A 7 -13.47 19.20 25.92
CA TYR A 7 -13.19 19.43 24.51
C TYR A 7 -12.21 18.36 24.00
N GLY A 8 -12.64 17.64 22.96
CA GLY A 8 -11.88 16.59 22.30
C GLY A 8 -10.72 17.14 21.49
N PHE A 9 -9.60 16.41 21.55
CA PHE A 9 -8.39 16.68 20.79
C PHE A 9 -8.64 16.54 19.28
N PHE A 10 -8.52 17.65 18.54
CA PHE A 10 -8.51 17.67 17.09
C PHE A 10 -7.06 17.85 16.62
N HIS A 11 -6.42 16.78 16.15
CA HIS A 11 -5.09 16.88 15.53
C HIS A 11 -5.21 17.45 14.10
N PRO A 12 -4.55 18.58 13.76
CA PRO A 12 -4.57 19.11 12.40
C PRO A 12 -3.66 18.31 11.43
N PRO A 13 -4.07 18.11 10.16
CA PRO A 13 -3.47 17.16 9.21
C PRO A 13 -2.22 17.66 8.45
N TRP A 14 -1.33 18.43 9.08
CA TRP A 14 -0.17 19.04 8.41
C TRP A 14 1.17 18.32 8.66
N PHE A 15 1.17 17.20 9.38
CA PHE A 15 2.39 16.48 9.80
C PHE A 15 3.07 15.59 8.71
N TYR A 16 2.70 15.71 7.43
CA TYR A 16 3.13 14.75 6.38
C TYR A 16 3.81 15.35 5.12
N ILE A 17 4.51 16.49 5.23
CA ILE A 17 5.29 17.05 4.10
C ILE A 17 6.74 17.35 4.50
N PHE A 18 7.48 16.36 5.03
CA PHE A 18 8.94 16.49 5.23
C PHE A 18 9.72 15.15 5.09
N PHE A 19 9.25 14.24 4.23
CA PHE A 19 9.98 13.00 3.90
C PHE A 19 9.97 12.69 2.41
N LEU A 20 10.47 13.63 1.60
CA LEU A 20 10.87 13.35 0.23
C LEU A 20 12.16 14.11 -0.05
N ILE A 21 12.97 13.52 -0.93
CA ILE A 21 14.24 13.99 -1.52
C ILE A 21 15.49 13.28 -0.93
N PHE A 22 16.22 12.64 -1.87
CA PHE A 22 17.49 11.91 -1.79
C PHE A 22 17.47 10.40 -1.45
N ARG A 23 17.06 9.61 -2.44
CA ARG A 23 17.64 8.27 -2.67
C ARG A 23 18.53 8.34 -3.92
N SER A 24 19.82 8.57 -3.73
CA SER A 24 20.82 8.29 -4.77
C SER A 24 21.13 6.80 -4.80
N ILE A 25 21.06 6.29 -6.02
CA ILE A 25 21.14 4.89 -6.43
C ILE A 25 22.62 4.54 -6.61
N PHE A 26 23.14 3.58 -5.84
CA PHE A 26 24.34 2.83 -6.22
C PHE A 26 23.90 1.55 -6.94
N ILE A 27 24.08 1.51 -8.26
CA ILE A 27 23.93 0.30 -9.07
C ILE A 27 25.24 -0.49 -8.97
N VAL A 28 25.18 -1.63 -8.29
CA VAL A 28 26.19 -2.68 -8.42
C VAL A 28 26.01 -3.34 -9.78
N GLN A 29 26.99 -3.20 -10.68
CA GLN A 29 27.04 -3.95 -11.92
C GLN A 29 27.23 -5.44 -11.62
N LYS A 30 26.19 -6.23 -11.91
CA LYS A 30 26.26 -7.68 -11.91
C LYS A 30 26.66 -8.14 -13.31
N VAL A 31 27.84 -8.74 -13.44
CA VAL A 31 28.31 -9.37 -14.68
C VAL A 31 27.32 -10.47 -15.07
N ALA A 32 26.72 -10.36 -16.25
CA ALA A 32 25.73 -11.31 -16.75
C ALA A 32 26.43 -12.56 -17.29
N SER A 33 26.10 -13.73 -16.75
CA SER A 33 26.41 -15.00 -17.39
C SER A 33 25.44 -15.25 -18.55
N THR A 34 26.00 -15.65 -19.70
CA THR A 34 25.26 -15.99 -20.92
C THR A 34 24.65 -17.39 -20.81
N SER A 35 23.51 -17.49 -20.13
CA SER A 35 22.57 -18.59 -20.37
C SER A 35 21.32 -18.02 -21.01
N GLY A 36 20.92 -18.58 -22.16
CA GLY A 36 19.85 -18.04 -23.01
C GLY A 36 18.55 -17.85 -22.22
N LYS A 37 18.16 -16.60 -21.98
CA LYS A 37 16.89 -16.27 -21.34
C LYS A 37 15.75 -16.76 -22.24
N ARG A 38 14.87 -17.60 -21.68
CA ARG A 38 13.64 -18.06 -22.34
C ARG A 38 12.80 -16.85 -22.74
N CYS A 39 12.84 -16.46 -24.01
CA CYS A 39 12.13 -15.27 -24.48
C CYS A 39 10.63 -15.59 -24.60
N THR A 40 9.80 -14.93 -23.78
CA THR A 40 8.34 -15.09 -23.82
C THR A 40 7.75 -13.97 -24.68
N LEU A 41 7.10 -14.33 -25.79
CA LEU A 41 6.48 -13.41 -26.74
C LEU A 41 5.11 -12.90 -26.25
N SER A 42 4.81 -11.62 -26.49
CA SER A 42 3.48 -11.04 -26.22
C SER A 42 2.43 -11.60 -27.20
N ILE A 43 1.15 -11.35 -26.92
CA ILE A 43 0.06 -11.74 -27.84
C ILE A 43 0.19 -10.94 -29.14
N GLU A 44 0.52 -9.65 -29.05
CA GLU A 44 0.77 -8.78 -30.21
C GLU A 44 1.87 -9.33 -31.13
N GLN A 45 3.04 -9.66 -30.57
CA GLN A 45 4.15 -10.24 -31.33
C GLN A 45 3.77 -11.57 -32.00
N LYS A 46 2.93 -12.39 -31.35
CA LYS A 46 2.42 -13.64 -31.94
C LYS A 46 1.45 -13.37 -33.08
N LEU A 47 0.62 -12.32 -33.02
CA LEU A 47 -0.29 -11.94 -34.09
C LEU A 47 0.47 -11.40 -35.30
N GLU A 48 1.53 -10.61 -35.08
CA GLU A 48 2.41 -10.13 -36.15
C GLU A 48 3.04 -11.30 -36.92
N ILE A 49 3.55 -12.31 -36.19
CA ILE A 49 4.09 -13.55 -36.78
C ILE A 49 3.01 -14.31 -37.57
N LEU A 50 1.78 -14.42 -37.04
CA LEU A 50 0.66 -15.04 -37.77
C LEU A 50 0.27 -14.26 -39.02
N GLY A 51 0.41 -12.93 -39.01
CA GLY A 51 0.22 -12.08 -40.19
C GLY A 51 1.31 -12.32 -41.24
N ALA A 52 2.58 -12.34 -40.83
CA ALA A 52 3.71 -12.60 -41.71
C ALA A 52 3.67 -14.00 -42.34
N LEU A 53 3.17 -15.00 -41.60
CA LEU A 53 2.99 -16.37 -42.10
C LEU A 53 1.89 -16.51 -43.18
N LYS A 54 1.05 -15.48 -43.41
CA LYS A 54 0.08 -15.50 -44.52
C LYS A 54 0.78 -15.28 -45.87
N SER A 55 1.86 -14.52 -45.91
CA SER A 55 2.57 -14.15 -47.14
C SER A 55 3.93 -14.82 -47.29
N LYS A 56 4.58 -15.21 -46.19
CA LYS A 56 5.93 -15.79 -46.17
C LYS A 56 5.95 -17.20 -45.61
N LYS A 57 6.93 -18.01 -46.03
CA LYS A 57 7.18 -19.35 -45.46
C LYS A 57 7.75 -19.22 -44.05
N SER A 58 7.57 -20.26 -43.23
CA SER A 58 8.05 -20.30 -41.84
C SER A 58 9.55 -20.02 -41.71
N ASP A 59 10.37 -20.52 -42.64
CA ASP A 59 11.83 -20.32 -42.63
C ASP A 59 12.20 -18.85 -42.81
N ASP A 60 11.52 -18.15 -43.72
CA ASP A 60 11.76 -16.73 -43.96
C ASP A 60 11.37 -15.90 -42.74
N VAL A 61 10.25 -16.24 -42.08
CA VAL A 61 9.83 -15.55 -40.86
C VAL A 61 10.87 -15.67 -39.75
N THR A 62 11.54 -16.83 -39.60
CA THR A 62 12.56 -17.02 -38.56
C THR A 62 13.79 -16.12 -38.75
N LYS A 63 14.20 -15.89 -40.01
CA LYS A 63 15.39 -15.09 -40.35
C LYS A 63 15.25 -13.62 -39.94
N TYR A 64 14.07 -13.03 -40.12
CA TYR A 64 13.83 -11.61 -39.80
C TYR A 64 13.34 -11.36 -38.37
N SER A 65 12.69 -12.35 -37.74
CA SER A 65 12.09 -12.17 -36.41
C SER A 65 13.01 -12.55 -35.24
N ASN A 66 14.20 -13.11 -35.50
CA ASN A 66 15.12 -13.62 -34.47
C ASN A 66 14.43 -14.59 -33.48
N ILE A 67 13.48 -15.38 -33.99
CA ILE A 67 12.70 -16.36 -33.25
C ILE A 67 13.00 -17.75 -33.84
N GLY A 68 13.32 -18.71 -32.98
CA GLY A 68 13.61 -20.08 -33.40
C GLY A 68 12.45 -20.73 -34.15
N TYR A 69 12.78 -21.52 -35.17
CA TYR A 69 11.81 -22.21 -36.03
C TYR A 69 10.75 -23.02 -35.26
N SER A 70 11.17 -23.71 -34.20
CA SER A 70 10.27 -24.49 -33.34
C SER A 70 9.18 -23.63 -32.68
N THR A 71 9.49 -22.37 -32.36
CA THR A 71 8.55 -21.41 -31.78
C THR A 71 7.59 -20.89 -32.84
N VAL A 72 8.08 -20.55 -34.04
CA VAL A 72 7.22 -20.11 -35.17
C VAL A 72 6.23 -21.21 -35.56
N LYS A 73 6.69 -22.47 -35.62
CA LYS A 73 5.85 -23.63 -35.89
C LYS A 73 4.74 -23.79 -34.84
N LYS A 74 5.07 -23.67 -33.55
CA LYS A 74 4.07 -23.72 -32.45
C LYS A 74 3.07 -22.58 -32.52
N ILE A 75 3.51 -21.36 -32.86
CA ILE A 75 2.61 -20.20 -33.03
C ILE A 75 1.63 -20.45 -34.17
N ARG A 76 2.10 -21.01 -35.29
CA ARG A 76 1.23 -21.39 -36.42
C ARG A 76 0.19 -22.42 -36.02
N GLN A 77 0.58 -23.44 -35.26
CA GLN A 77 -0.32 -24.51 -34.79
C GLN A 77 -1.39 -23.97 -33.83
N ASN A 78 -1.03 -23.05 -32.93
CA ASN A 78 -1.98 -22.48 -31.95
C ASN A 78 -2.64 -21.18 -32.45
N GLY A 79 -2.64 -20.94 -33.77
CA GLY A 79 -3.00 -19.64 -34.35
C GLY A 79 -4.44 -19.19 -34.06
N GLU A 80 -5.39 -20.10 -34.05
CA GLU A 80 -6.79 -19.79 -33.75
C GLU A 80 -7.00 -19.41 -32.27
N GLU A 81 -6.37 -20.15 -31.37
CA GLU A 81 -6.42 -19.87 -29.94
C GLU A 81 -5.82 -18.50 -29.63
N ILE A 82 -4.70 -18.14 -30.28
CA ILE A 82 -4.05 -16.83 -30.13
C ILE A 82 -4.99 -15.70 -30.59
N ARG A 83 -5.71 -15.88 -31.71
CA ARG A 83 -6.71 -14.90 -32.18
C ARG A 83 -7.89 -14.76 -31.24
N LYS A 84 -8.43 -15.87 -30.73
CA LYS A 84 -9.52 -15.86 -29.73
C LYS A 84 -9.11 -15.14 -28.45
N ILE A 85 -7.88 -15.38 -27.99
CA ILE A 85 -7.30 -14.72 -26.81
C ILE A 85 -7.11 -13.21 -27.05
N ALA A 86 -6.73 -12.80 -28.26
CA ALA A 86 -6.57 -11.39 -28.61
C ALA A 86 -7.91 -10.65 -28.61
N LEU A 87 -8.98 -11.27 -29.14
CA LEU A 87 -10.33 -10.69 -29.11
C LEU A 87 -10.87 -10.52 -27.68
N ASN A 88 -10.53 -11.44 -26.78
CA ASN A 88 -11.02 -11.44 -25.39
C ASN A 88 -10.14 -10.66 -24.40
N ASN A 89 -8.96 -10.14 -24.80
CA ASN A 89 -8.08 -9.38 -23.90
C ASN A 89 -7.87 -7.95 -24.42
N GLY A 90 -8.18 -6.94 -23.60
CA GLY A 90 -7.86 -5.55 -23.90
C GLY A 90 -6.36 -5.20 -23.83
N ASN A 91 -5.50 -6.10 -23.33
CA ASN A 91 -4.05 -5.86 -23.23
C ASN A 91 -3.25 -6.91 -24.00
N LEU A 92 -2.84 -6.55 -25.23
CA LEU A 92 -2.09 -7.41 -26.15
C LEU A 92 -0.61 -7.58 -25.77
N ASN A 93 -0.08 -6.74 -24.88
CA ASN A 93 1.28 -6.83 -24.34
C ASN A 93 1.44 -7.96 -23.30
N ARG A 94 0.33 -8.53 -22.82
CA ARG A 94 0.34 -9.58 -21.81
C ARG A 94 0.97 -10.88 -22.35
N LYS A 95 1.99 -11.36 -21.64
CA LYS A 95 2.81 -12.54 -22.05
C LYS A 95 2.32 -13.89 -21.50
N ARG A 96 1.52 -13.90 -20.43
CA ARG A 96 1.03 -15.12 -19.77
C ARG A 96 -0.46 -15.02 -19.44
N LYS A 97 -1.18 -16.14 -19.51
CA LYS A 97 -2.52 -16.28 -18.97
C LYS A 97 -2.41 -16.51 -17.47
N SER A 98 -3.17 -15.76 -16.66
CA SER A 98 -3.40 -16.14 -15.26
C SER A 98 -4.36 -17.33 -15.29
N PRO A 99 -3.96 -18.53 -14.81
CA PRO A 99 -4.80 -19.72 -14.85
C PRO A 99 -6.11 -19.55 -14.07
N ASN A 100 -6.16 -18.63 -13.10
CA ASN A 100 -7.28 -18.47 -12.17
C ASN A 100 -7.79 -17.03 -12.11
N LYS A 101 -8.06 -16.43 -13.29
CA LYS A 101 -8.53 -15.04 -13.39
C LYS A 101 -9.85 -14.83 -12.63
N GLU A 102 -10.75 -15.80 -12.72
CA GLU A 102 -12.10 -15.77 -12.14
C GLU A 102 -12.06 -15.69 -10.61
N ILE A 103 -11.12 -16.39 -9.96
CA ILE A 103 -10.92 -16.31 -8.50
C ILE A 103 -10.51 -14.88 -8.09
N GLY A 104 -9.62 -14.26 -8.85
CA GLY A 104 -9.21 -12.87 -8.60
C GLY A 104 -10.37 -11.88 -8.76
N GLU A 105 -11.20 -12.06 -9.79
CA GLU A 105 -12.40 -11.25 -10.05
C GLU A 105 -13.47 -11.40 -8.95
N ALA A 106 -13.68 -12.62 -8.45
CA ALA A 106 -14.57 -12.85 -7.32
C ALA A 106 -14.02 -12.25 -6.03
N LEU A 107 -12.70 -12.38 -5.79
CA LEU A 107 -12.06 -11.86 -4.58
C LEU A 107 -12.10 -10.33 -4.50
N ILE A 108 -11.90 -9.62 -5.62
CA ILE A 108 -11.96 -8.15 -5.63
C ILE A 108 -13.39 -7.65 -5.38
N THR A 109 -14.40 -8.32 -5.95
CA THR A 109 -15.81 -8.02 -5.70
C THR A 109 -16.15 -8.16 -4.21
N TRP A 110 -15.75 -9.27 -3.60
CA TRP A 110 -15.92 -9.48 -2.16
C TRP A 110 -15.16 -8.43 -1.33
N PHE A 111 -13.92 -8.10 -1.72
CA PHE A 111 -13.14 -7.07 -1.04
C PHE A 111 -13.88 -5.71 -1.01
N HIS A 112 -14.45 -5.29 -2.14
CA HIS A 112 -15.24 -4.04 -2.20
C HIS A 112 -16.47 -4.09 -1.29
N GLN A 113 -17.20 -5.21 -1.25
CA GLN A 113 -18.35 -5.37 -0.35
C GLN A 113 -17.96 -5.23 1.13
N MET A 114 -16.86 -5.89 1.53
CA MET A 114 -16.37 -5.81 2.90
C MET A 114 -15.88 -4.40 3.27
N ARG A 115 -15.25 -3.69 2.32
CA ARG A 115 -14.83 -2.30 2.54
C ARG A 115 -15.99 -1.33 2.63
N ALA A 116 -17.09 -1.56 1.90
CA ALA A 116 -18.31 -0.75 2.03
C ALA A 116 -18.93 -0.86 3.44
N GLN A 117 -18.72 -1.99 4.12
CA GLN A 117 -19.15 -2.21 5.51
C GLN A 117 -18.11 -1.76 6.55
N ASN A 118 -17.06 -1.04 6.13
CA ASN A 118 -15.94 -0.63 6.98
C ASN A 118 -15.19 -1.78 7.68
N ALA A 119 -15.31 -3.02 7.19
CA ALA A 119 -14.64 -4.16 7.79
C ALA A 119 -13.11 -4.06 7.61
N THR A 120 -12.38 -4.41 8.68
CA THR A 120 -10.92 -4.53 8.64
C THR A 120 -10.54 -5.85 7.98
N ILE A 121 -9.81 -5.77 6.86
CA ILE A 121 -9.40 -6.93 6.07
C ILE A 121 -7.89 -7.07 6.19
N ASN A 122 -7.43 -8.24 6.63
CA ASN A 122 -6.01 -8.58 6.69
C ASN A 122 -5.62 -9.54 5.57
N GLY A 123 -4.30 -9.75 5.39
CA GLY A 123 -3.79 -10.59 4.32
C GLY A 123 -4.17 -12.07 4.46
N SER A 124 -4.22 -12.60 5.69
CA SER A 124 -4.62 -13.99 5.94
C SER A 124 -6.07 -14.23 5.56
N LEU A 125 -6.98 -13.32 5.94
CA LEU A 125 -8.39 -13.40 5.59
C LEU A 125 -8.60 -13.38 4.07
N MET A 126 -7.81 -12.58 3.34
CA MET A 126 -7.85 -12.60 1.87
C MET A 126 -7.38 -13.93 1.28
N LEU A 127 -6.38 -14.59 1.87
CA LEU A 127 -5.93 -15.91 1.42
C LEU A 127 -7.00 -16.97 1.69
N ASP A 128 -7.57 -16.98 2.90
CA ASP A 128 -8.63 -17.91 3.28
C ASP A 128 -9.85 -17.74 2.38
N LYS A 129 -10.24 -16.49 2.10
CA LYS A 129 -11.35 -16.20 1.19
C LYS A 129 -11.05 -16.62 -0.25
N ALA A 130 -9.83 -16.37 -0.74
CA ALA A 130 -9.41 -16.81 -2.07
C ALA A 130 -9.48 -18.34 -2.22
N LYS A 131 -9.14 -19.08 -1.16
CA LYS A 131 -9.26 -20.54 -1.11
C LYS A 131 -10.71 -21.02 -1.05
N GLN A 132 -11.57 -20.34 -0.30
CA GLN A 132 -13.02 -20.64 -0.32
C GLN A 132 -13.63 -20.41 -1.70
N LEU A 133 -13.27 -19.30 -2.35
CA LEU A 133 -13.72 -18.97 -3.69
C LEU A 133 -13.20 -19.96 -4.73
N SER A 134 -11.97 -20.48 -4.56
CA SER A 134 -11.43 -21.50 -5.46
C SER A 134 -12.24 -22.78 -5.43
N ILE A 135 -12.59 -23.27 -4.24
CA ILE A 135 -13.45 -24.45 -4.07
C ILE A 135 -14.83 -24.21 -4.70
N THR A 136 -15.42 -23.03 -4.44
CA THR A 136 -16.75 -22.66 -4.95
C THR A 136 -16.79 -22.59 -6.48
N LEU A 137 -15.71 -22.12 -7.10
CA LEU A 137 -15.58 -22.00 -8.55
C LEU A 137 -15.02 -23.27 -9.22
N GLY A 138 -14.82 -24.36 -8.47
CA GLY A 138 -14.34 -25.64 -9.02
C GLY A 138 -12.82 -25.73 -9.24
N HIS A 139 -12.04 -24.80 -8.70
CA HIS A 139 -10.57 -24.76 -8.77
C HIS A 139 -9.93 -25.32 -7.49
N GLN A 140 -10.16 -26.61 -7.19
CA GLN A 140 -9.70 -27.24 -5.94
C GLN A 140 -8.17 -27.30 -5.80
N ASP A 141 -7.43 -27.37 -6.92
CA ASP A 141 -5.97 -27.40 -6.92
C ASP A 141 -5.31 -26.04 -6.67
N PHE A 142 -6.11 -24.96 -6.58
CA PHE A 142 -5.57 -23.63 -6.35
C PHE A 142 -5.31 -23.39 -4.86
N GLU A 143 -4.03 -23.34 -4.51
CA GLU A 143 -3.56 -22.89 -3.21
C GLU A 143 -3.03 -21.44 -3.32
N PRO A 144 -3.74 -20.43 -2.78
CA PRO A 144 -3.29 -19.05 -2.83
C PRO A 144 -2.03 -18.87 -1.98
N SER A 145 -0.91 -18.55 -2.62
CA SER A 145 0.34 -18.26 -1.93
C SER A 145 0.45 -16.78 -1.52
N ARG A 146 1.34 -16.47 -0.58
CA ARG A 146 1.68 -15.07 -0.24
C ARG A 146 2.11 -14.27 -1.48
N GLY A 147 2.92 -14.87 -2.36
CA GLY A 147 3.37 -14.20 -3.59
C GLY A 147 2.21 -13.92 -4.56
N TRP A 148 1.22 -14.81 -4.64
CA TRP A 148 0.01 -14.57 -5.42
C TRP A 148 -0.79 -13.39 -4.85
N LEU A 149 -0.96 -13.33 -3.53
CA LEU A 149 -1.67 -12.25 -2.86
C LEU A 149 -1.00 -10.88 -3.08
N GLU A 150 0.34 -10.81 -2.99
CA GLU A 150 1.07 -9.57 -3.26
C GLU A 150 0.92 -9.12 -4.72
N GLY A 151 0.94 -10.06 -5.67
CA GLY A 151 0.63 -9.78 -7.08
C GLY A 151 -0.81 -9.27 -7.27
N PHE A 152 -1.78 -9.90 -6.60
CA PHE A 152 -3.19 -9.47 -6.61
C PHE A 152 -3.34 -8.04 -6.07
N LYS A 153 -2.77 -7.76 -4.89
CA LYS A 153 -2.79 -6.41 -4.30
C LYS A 153 -2.17 -5.38 -5.24
N SER A 154 -1.02 -5.69 -5.82
CA SER A 154 -0.34 -4.80 -6.78
C SER A 154 -1.20 -4.54 -8.01
N HIS A 155 -1.87 -5.57 -8.56
CA HIS A 155 -2.73 -5.46 -9.73
C HIS A 155 -3.96 -4.56 -9.47
N HIS A 156 -4.52 -4.64 -8.27
CA HIS A 156 -5.71 -3.87 -7.87
C HIS A 156 -5.38 -2.62 -7.05
N ASN A 157 -4.10 -2.23 -6.96
CA ASN A 157 -3.61 -1.10 -6.16
C ASN A 157 -4.10 -1.11 -4.69
N ILE A 158 -4.23 -2.29 -4.11
CA ILE A 158 -4.61 -2.47 -2.70
C ILE A 158 -3.37 -2.26 -1.84
N LYS A 159 -3.44 -1.29 -0.93
CA LYS A 159 -2.36 -0.97 0.02
C LYS A 159 -2.85 -1.18 1.44
N PHE A 160 -1.94 -1.62 2.30
CA PHE A 160 -2.21 -1.63 3.73
C PHE A 160 -2.16 -0.19 4.25
N ILE A 161 -3.29 0.29 4.78
CA ILE A 161 -3.39 1.61 5.40
C ILE A 161 -3.69 1.37 6.88
N LYS A 162 -2.88 1.95 7.75
CA LYS A 162 -3.15 1.93 9.19
C LYS A 162 -4.37 2.82 9.45
N VAL A 163 -5.50 2.20 9.76
CA VAL A 163 -6.71 2.93 10.16
C VAL A 163 -6.46 3.48 11.57
N SER A 164 -6.35 4.80 11.71
CA SER A 164 -6.35 5.43 13.03
C SER A 164 -7.79 5.47 13.54
N GLY A 165 -8.05 4.88 14.71
CA GLY A 165 -9.40 4.74 15.28
C GLY A 165 -10.10 6.08 15.58
N GLU A 166 -9.33 7.15 15.77
CA GLU A 166 -9.86 8.47 16.13
C GLU A 166 -10.61 9.16 14.99
N ARG A 167 -10.28 8.84 13.72
CA ARG A 167 -10.86 9.55 12.56
C ARG A 167 -12.34 9.24 12.33
N ALA A 168 -12.83 8.07 12.75
CA ALA A 168 -14.22 7.67 12.54
C ALA A 168 -15.17 8.20 13.63
N ALA A 169 -14.65 8.59 14.80
CA ALA A 169 -15.43 9.12 15.92
C ALA A 169 -15.39 10.66 16.02
N ALA A 170 -14.59 11.32 15.18
CA ALA A 170 -14.48 12.77 15.17
C ALA A 170 -15.71 13.41 14.52
N ASP A 171 -16.31 14.39 15.20
CA ASP A 171 -17.36 15.25 14.63
C ASP A 171 -16.74 16.22 13.62
N GLN A 172 -16.63 15.74 12.38
CA GLN A 172 -16.06 16.52 11.30
C GLN A 172 -16.88 17.79 11.01
N ALA A 173 -18.21 17.71 11.10
CA ALA A 173 -19.09 18.83 10.87
C ALA A 173 -18.94 19.91 11.95
N GLY A 174 -18.84 19.50 13.22
CA GLY A 174 -18.57 20.41 14.34
C GLY A 174 -17.22 21.12 14.20
N ALA A 175 -16.18 20.41 13.78
CA ALA A 175 -14.86 21.01 13.56
C ALA A 175 -14.84 21.96 12.36
N GLU A 176 -15.47 21.60 11.24
CA GLU A 176 -15.61 22.49 10.08
C GLU A 176 -16.38 23.77 10.45
N ASN A 177 -17.47 23.64 11.22
CA ASN A 177 -18.21 24.78 11.74
C ASN A 177 -17.35 25.66 12.65
N TRP A 178 -16.57 25.05 13.55
CA TRP A 178 -15.69 25.78 14.46
C TRP A 178 -14.59 26.54 13.70
N ILE A 179 -13.92 25.89 12.74
CA ILE A 179 -12.86 26.51 11.93
C ILE A 179 -13.42 27.68 11.10
N ASN A 180 -14.61 27.53 10.52
CA ASN A 180 -15.15 28.54 9.60
C ASN A 180 -15.88 29.68 10.31
N ASN A 181 -16.54 29.41 11.45
CA ASN A 181 -17.44 30.38 12.07
C ASN A 181 -16.98 30.87 13.45
N VAL A 182 -16.22 30.07 14.20
CA VAL A 182 -15.83 30.43 15.58
C VAL A 182 -14.39 30.93 15.62
N LEU A 183 -13.46 30.20 15.02
CA LEU A 183 -12.03 30.55 15.03
C LEU A 183 -11.75 31.96 14.51
N PRO A 184 -12.33 32.44 13.39
CA PRO A 184 -12.05 33.78 12.87
C PRO A 184 -12.46 34.89 13.84
N VAL A 185 -13.55 34.70 14.59
CA VAL A 185 -14.02 35.65 15.60
C VAL A 185 -13.11 35.64 16.82
N VAL A 186 -12.63 34.47 17.24
CA VAL A 186 -11.73 34.34 18.41
C VAL A 186 -10.36 35.00 18.16
N ILE A 187 -9.85 34.93 16.93
CA ILE A 187 -8.56 35.52 16.56
C ILE A 187 -8.71 36.94 16.00
N GLU A 188 -9.92 37.50 15.97
CA GLU A 188 -10.17 38.84 15.48
C GLU A 188 -9.38 39.87 16.31
N GLY A 189 -8.64 40.75 15.63
CA GLY A 189 -7.80 41.77 16.28
C GLY A 189 -6.41 41.29 16.69
N TYR A 190 -6.06 40.02 16.50
CA TYR A 190 -4.70 39.50 16.68
C TYR A 190 -4.00 39.34 15.33
N ASP A 191 -2.70 39.65 15.28
CA ASP A 191 -1.87 39.29 14.13
C ASP A 191 -1.61 37.77 14.14
N LEU A 192 -1.53 37.15 12.96
CA LEU A 192 -1.27 35.70 12.86
C LEU A 192 0.08 35.30 13.48
N SER A 193 1.05 36.23 13.58
CA SER A 193 2.31 35.99 14.28
C SER A 193 2.16 35.88 15.80
N ASP A 194 1.07 36.43 16.37
CA ASP A 194 0.72 36.38 17.79
C ASP A 194 -0.28 35.26 18.13
N VAL A 195 -0.80 34.55 17.12
CA VAL A 195 -1.68 33.39 17.31
C VAL A 195 -0.83 32.13 17.40
N PHE A 196 -0.78 31.50 18.57
CA PHE A 196 0.00 30.29 18.81
C PHE A 196 -0.88 29.04 18.95
N ASN A 197 -0.47 27.96 18.30
CA ASN A 197 -0.90 26.62 18.65
C ASN A 197 0.10 26.01 19.64
N ALA A 198 -0.41 25.38 20.69
CA ALA A 198 0.38 24.70 21.72
C ALA A 198 -0.12 23.27 21.89
N ASP A 199 0.77 22.28 21.82
CA ASP A 199 0.39 20.88 22.00
C ASP A 199 1.47 20.10 22.77
N GLU A 200 1.03 19.16 23.58
CA GLU A 200 1.89 18.33 24.43
C GLU A 200 2.14 16.97 23.78
N THR A 201 3.39 16.50 23.84
CA THR A 201 3.71 15.12 23.45
C THR A 201 4.64 14.46 24.45
N GLY A 202 4.47 13.14 24.63
CA GLY A 202 5.33 12.33 25.47
C GLY A 202 6.55 11.83 24.71
N LEU A 203 7.74 12.29 25.08
CA LEU A 203 9.01 11.81 24.55
C LEU A 203 9.56 10.66 25.42
N TYR A 204 9.49 9.43 24.90
CA TYR A 204 10.06 8.25 25.56
C TYR A 204 11.54 8.09 25.23
N TYR A 205 12.39 8.80 25.98
CA TYR A 205 13.84 8.84 25.72
C TYR A 205 14.61 7.57 26.11
N LYS A 206 14.00 6.67 26.91
CA LYS A 206 14.58 5.35 27.25
C LYS A 206 13.86 4.16 26.63
N ALA A 207 12.89 4.39 25.74
CA ALA A 207 12.17 3.27 25.12
C ALA A 207 13.11 2.46 24.23
N ALA A 208 13.23 1.15 24.54
CA ALA A 208 13.85 0.19 23.64
C ALA A 208 12.88 -0.19 22.51
N PRO A 209 13.38 -0.71 21.36
CA PRO A 209 12.54 -1.24 20.29
C PRO A 209 11.53 -2.26 20.82
N SER A 210 10.31 -2.24 20.26
CA SER A 210 9.22 -3.12 20.69
C SER A 210 9.38 -4.58 20.24
N GLY A 211 10.46 -4.91 19.54
CA GLY A 211 10.71 -6.23 19.00
C GLY A 211 12.20 -6.55 18.97
N THR A 212 12.51 -7.86 19.01
CA THR A 212 13.87 -8.39 18.88
C THR A 212 13.92 -9.40 17.74
N LEU A 213 15.10 -9.58 17.16
CA LEU A 213 15.35 -10.71 16.27
C LEU A 213 15.52 -11.96 17.13
N ALA A 214 14.74 -13.00 16.83
CA ALA A 214 14.63 -14.20 17.63
C ALA A 214 14.73 -15.44 16.74
N ILE A 215 15.33 -16.51 17.26
CA ILE A 215 15.41 -17.80 16.57
C ILE A 215 14.01 -18.43 16.57
N ALA A 216 13.58 -18.95 15.41
CA ALA A 216 12.27 -19.58 15.29
C ALA A 216 12.19 -20.81 16.20
N GLY A 217 11.18 -20.84 17.08
CA GLY A 217 10.91 -21.97 17.98
C GLY A 217 11.53 -21.89 19.37
N SER A 218 12.42 -20.93 19.67
CA SER A 218 12.87 -20.71 21.05
C SER A 218 11.86 -19.89 21.85
N HIS A 219 11.78 -20.19 23.16
CA HIS A 219 10.96 -19.44 24.09
C HIS A 219 11.67 -18.11 24.41
N HIS A 220 11.00 -16.99 24.15
CA HIS A 220 11.53 -15.67 24.49
C HIS A 220 10.52 -14.95 25.36
N THR A 221 10.95 -14.52 26.54
CA THR A 221 10.17 -13.65 27.40
C THR A 221 10.56 -12.21 27.11
N GLY A 222 9.59 -11.38 26.71
CA GLY A 222 9.81 -9.95 26.52
C GLY A 222 10.13 -9.27 27.86
N GLY A 223 11.17 -8.43 27.87
CA GLY A 223 11.43 -7.53 29.00
C GLY A 223 10.43 -6.37 29.03
N LYS A 224 10.05 -5.92 30.23
CA LYS A 224 9.25 -4.70 30.38
C LYS A 224 10.10 -3.51 29.94
N THR A 225 9.69 -2.83 28.88
CA THR A 225 10.39 -1.62 28.43
C THR A 225 10.18 -0.50 29.45
N PRO A 226 11.25 0.21 29.86
CA PRO A 226 11.09 1.39 30.69
C PRO A 226 10.31 2.44 29.91
N LYS A 227 9.19 2.88 30.48
CA LYS A 227 8.30 3.92 29.92
C LYS A 227 8.67 5.31 30.44
N ASP A 228 9.94 5.53 30.79
CA ASP A 228 10.44 6.83 31.19
C ASP A 228 10.19 7.81 30.05
N ARG A 229 9.41 8.86 30.35
CA ARG A 229 9.01 9.89 29.39
C ARG A 229 9.24 11.27 29.98
N VAL A 230 9.60 12.21 29.12
CA VAL A 230 9.51 13.65 29.37
C VAL A 230 8.32 14.17 28.58
N THR A 231 7.49 15.02 29.19
CA THR A 231 6.46 15.72 28.44
C THR A 231 7.09 16.95 27.80
N VAL A 232 6.89 17.13 26.51
CA VAL A 232 7.38 18.30 25.78
C VAL A 232 6.17 19.07 25.26
N LEU A 233 6.06 20.34 25.62
CA LEU A 233 5.08 21.26 25.07
C LEU A 233 5.71 21.98 23.88
N PHE A 234 5.13 21.80 22.71
CA PHE A 234 5.52 22.50 21.49
C PHE A 234 4.59 23.68 21.26
N LEU A 235 5.17 24.85 20.99
CA LEU A 235 4.45 26.04 20.57
C LEU A 235 4.91 26.45 19.19
N CYS A 236 3.96 26.78 18.33
CA CYS A 236 4.22 27.33 17.01
C CYS A 236 3.21 28.44 16.72
N ASN A 237 3.66 29.60 16.28
CA ASN A 237 2.74 30.62 15.78
C ASN A 237 2.13 30.23 14.43
N SER A 238 1.03 30.86 14.06
CA SER A 238 0.27 30.53 12.85
C SER A 238 1.06 30.77 11.56
N THR A 239 2.06 31.67 11.59
CA THR A 239 2.95 31.92 10.44
C THR A 239 4.14 30.95 10.39
N GLY A 240 4.39 30.20 11.47
CA GLY A 240 5.50 29.26 11.59
C GLY A 240 6.88 29.90 11.74
N THR A 241 6.95 31.21 11.96
CA THR A 241 8.20 31.94 12.18
C THR A 241 8.77 31.71 13.58
N GLU A 242 7.90 31.57 14.58
CA GLU A 242 8.29 31.31 15.96
C GLU A 242 7.90 29.89 16.37
N LYS A 243 8.91 29.13 16.79
CA LYS A 243 8.78 27.75 17.25
C LYS A 243 9.54 27.58 18.55
N LYS A 244 8.86 27.13 19.60
CA LYS A 244 9.44 26.89 20.91
C LYS A 244 9.07 25.51 21.42
N ALA A 245 9.96 24.90 22.17
CA ALA A 245 9.75 23.62 22.83
C ALA A 245 10.14 23.76 24.29
N TYR A 246 9.24 23.38 25.18
CA TYR A 246 9.46 23.41 26.62
C TYR A 246 9.42 21.97 27.15
N ALA A 247 10.49 21.56 27.82
CA ALA A 247 10.45 20.33 28.59
C ALA A 247 9.66 20.60 29.88
N ILE A 248 8.49 19.98 29.99
CA ILE A 248 7.72 19.96 31.22
C ILE A 248 8.28 18.78 32.03
N GLU A 249 8.96 19.09 33.14
CA GLU A 249 9.40 18.08 34.10
C GLU A 249 8.22 17.23 34.57
N LYS A 250 8.50 16.11 35.25
CA LYS A 250 7.49 15.16 35.73
C LYS A 250 6.39 15.91 36.49
N LEU A 251 5.22 16.03 35.88
CA LEU A 251 4.00 16.52 36.52
C LEU A 251 3.81 15.79 37.84
N LYS A 252 3.49 16.53 38.91
CA LYS A 252 3.21 15.96 40.24
C LYS A 252 2.11 14.88 40.19
N ASN A 253 1.16 15.02 39.26
CA ASN A 253 0.11 14.06 38.93
C ASN A 253 -0.03 13.93 37.39
N PRO A 254 0.70 13.02 36.73
CA PRO A 254 0.61 12.86 35.28
C PRO A 254 -0.73 12.21 34.91
N ARG A 255 -1.49 12.82 33.99
CA ARG A 255 -2.67 12.17 33.38
C ARG A 255 -2.20 11.10 32.39
N CYS A 256 -2.96 10.01 32.29
CA CYS A 256 -2.70 9.01 31.26
C CYS A 256 -3.11 9.57 29.89
N PHE A 257 -2.24 9.39 28.91
CA PHE A 257 -2.58 9.48 27.49
C PHE A 257 -2.95 8.08 27.02
#